data_AF-H3A1F2-F1
#
_entry.id   AF-H3A1F2-F1
#
_cell.length_a   1.000
_cell.length_b   1.000
_cell.length_c   1.000
_cell.angle_alpha   90.00
_cell.angle_beta   90.00
_cell.angle_gamma   90.00
#
_symmetry.space_group_name_H-M   'P 1'
#
loop_
_entity.id
_entity.type
_entity.pdbx_description
1 polymer ?
#
loop_
_entity_poly.entity_id
_entity_poly.type
_entity_poly.pdbx_seq_one_letter_code
_entity_poly.pdbx_strand_id
1 'polypeptide(L)'
;MEEESHGLSRKSVKVTRPRFDVSLVYLTRRFMELMKEAPNGILDLNQVAKTLGVRKRRVYDITNVLDGIHLVQKRSKNLIQWVGSDVEHRDPAEPNQSKQLKLREELAELTAMEEALDELIKDCAHQLFELTDNKENTKYPFLYAYVTYQDVLGIQTFQEQIVIAVKAPEDTKLEVPAPKEDCIQVHIKSTKGPIDVYLCEVESKEEASKTSESREKSATPEVSSQNVPPDKGDKPKETA
;
A
#
# COMPACT_ATOMS: atom_id res chain seq x y z
N MET A 1 104.54 15.87 -8.36
CA MET A 1 104.25 16.43 -7.02
C MET A 1 102.86 17.01 -7.12
N GLU A 2 101.84 16.23 -6.79
CA GLU A 2 101.31 16.07 -5.41
C GLU A 2 100.51 17.34 -5.03
N GLU A 3 99.24 17.34 -4.61
CA GLU A 3 98.33 16.28 -4.16
C GLU A 3 96.87 16.64 -4.48
N GLU A 4 96.02 15.61 -4.54
CA GLU A 4 94.56 15.70 -4.46
C GLU A 4 94.08 16.24 -3.11
N SER A 5 93.03 17.06 -3.10
CA SER A 5 92.15 17.17 -1.94
C SER A 5 90.69 17.01 -2.36
N HIS A 6 90.16 15.81 -2.12
CA HIS A 6 88.75 15.46 -2.30
C HIS A 6 87.91 16.14 -1.23
N GLY A 7 87.23 17.23 -1.59
CA GLY A 7 86.15 17.82 -0.82
C GLY A 7 84.84 17.07 -1.06
N LEU A 8 84.45 16.20 -0.13
CA LEU A 8 83.12 15.55 -0.11
C LEU A 8 82.01 16.59 -0.01
N SER A 9 81.35 16.91 -1.13
CA SER A 9 80.10 17.67 -1.13
C SER A 9 78.92 16.73 -0.84
N ARG A 10 78.32 16.89 0.35
CA ARG A 10 77.13 16.17 0.81
C ARG A 10 75.97 16.40 -0.17
N LYS A 11 75.61 15.38 -0.95
CA LYS A 11 74.36 15.37 -1.71
C LYS A 11 73.19 15.36 -0.72
N SER A 12 72.42 16.44 -0.70
CA SER A 12 71.15 16.48 0.02
C SER A 12 70.18 15.49 -0.61
N VAL A 13 69.74 14.51 0.16
CA VAL A 13 68.69 13.57 -0.22
C VAL A 13 67.40 14.37 -0.37
N LYS A 14 66.94 14.56 -1.60
CA LYS A 14 65.59 15.07 -1.87
C LYS A 14 64.60 14.02 -1.39
N VAL A 15 64.02 14.23 -0.20
CA VAL A 15 62.86 13.48 0.27
C VAL A 15 61.73 13.72 -0.73
N THR A 16 61.45 12.75 -1.59
CA THR A 16 60.27 12.76 -2.46
C THR A 16 59.04 12.64 -1.58
N ARG A 17 58.35 13.77 -1.37
CA ARG A 17 57.04 13.77 -0.69
C ARG A 17 56.08 12.89 -1.50
N PRO A 18 55.40 11.92 -0.87
CA PRO A 18 54.48 11.03 -1.58
C PRO A 18 53.35 11.85 -2.24
N ARG A 19 52.94 11.42 -3.44
CA ARG A 19 51.91 12.10 -4.27
C ARG A 19 50.54 12.28 -3.58
N PHE A 20 50.33 11.66 -2.42
CA PHE A 20 49.07 11.67 -1.69
C PHE A 20 48.69 13.05 -1.12
N ASP A 21 49.69 13.89 -0.81
CA ASP A 21 49.52 15.23 -0.23
C ASP A 21 48.86 16.24 -1.20
N VAL A 22 48.69 15.86 -2.48
CA VAL A 22 48.07 16.70 -3.53
C VAL A 22 46.77 16.07 -4.04
N SER A 23 46.28 15.00 -3.40
CA SER A 23 45.02 14.36 -3.79
C SER A 23 43.81 15.26 -3.53
N LEU A 24 42.80 15.21 -4.41
CA LEU A 24 41.58 16.02 -4.23
C LEU A 24 40.87 15.65 -2.94
N VAL A 25 40.87 14.38 -2.54
CA VAL A 25 40.28 13.91 -1.27
C VAL A 25 40.92 14.58 -0.07
N TYR A 26 42.26 14.65 -0.04
CA TYR A 26 42.98 15.35 1.03
C TYR A 26 42.64 16.84 1.07
N LEU A 27 42.63 17.48 -0.10
CA LEU A 27 42.27 18.89 -0.22
C LEU A 27 40.83 19.16 0.20
N THR A 28 39.88 18.28 -0.13
CA THR A 28 38.48 18.39 0.31
C THR A 28 38.38 18.28 1.83
N ARG A 29 39.10 17.35 2.47
CA ARG A 29 39.09 17.23 3.94
C ARG A 29 39.61 18.50 4.61
N ARG A 30 40.76 19.00 4.17
CA ARG A 30 41.32 20.27 4.68
C ARG A 30 40.44 21.47 4.38
N PHE A 31 39.79 21.50 3.22
CA PHE A 31 38.83 22.52 2.86
C PHE A 31 37.61 22.50 3.81
N MET A 32 37.08 21.33 4.16
CA MET A 32 35.98 21.18 5.09
C MET A 32 36.36 21.61 6.51
N GLU A 33 37.60 21.36 6.96
CA GLU A 33 38.11 21.88 8.24
C GLU A 33 38.10 23.42 8.25
N LEU A 34 38.65 24.05 7.21
CA LEU A 34 38.62 25.51 7.07
C LEU A 34 37.19 26.06 7.02
N MET A 35 36.26 25.33 6.41
CA MET A 35 34.86 25.72 6.31
C MET A 35 34.13 25.69 7.65
N LYS A 36 34.48 24.75 8.53
CA LYS A 36 33.95 24.67 9.91
C LYS A 36 34.52 25.77 10.82
N GLU A 37 35.78 26.12 10.65
CA GLU A 37 36.44 27.17 11.43
C GLU A 37 36.08 28.59 10.96
N ALA A 38 35.45 28.73 9.79
CA ALA A 38 35.17 30.02 9.19
C ALA A 38 34.00 30.74 9.88
N PRO A 39 34.15 32.02 10.24
CA PRO A 39 33.07 32.80 10.83
C PRO A 39 31.90 32.91 9.85
N ASN A 40 30.69 32.63 10.34
CA ASN A 40 29.43 32.66 9.59
C ASN A 40 29.40 31.70 8.37
N GLY A 41 30.30 30.70 8.33
CA GLY A 41 30.41 29.73 7.25
C GLY A 41 30.86 30.36 5.91
N ILE A 42 31.49 31.53 5.91
CA ILE A 42 31.94 32.24 4.69
C ILE A 42 33.43 32.00 4.44
N LEU A 43 33.77 31.50 3.25
CA LEU A 43 35.13 31.17 2.86
C LEU A 43 35.63 32.02 1.68
N ASP A 44 36.80 32.64 1.82
CA ASP A 44 37.51 33.32 0.72
C ASP A 44 38.38 32.32 -0.05
N LEU A 45 38.04 32.11 -1.32
CA LEU A 45 38.74 31.18 -2.22
C LEU A 45 40.22 31.55 -2.42
N ASN A 46 40.61 32.83 -2.29
CA ASN A 46 42.02 33.23 -2.33
C ASN A 46 42.78 32.76 -1.09
N GLN A 47 42.17 32.90 0.08
CA GLN A 47 42.79 32.50 1.34
C GLN A 47 42.93 30.99 1.39
N VAL A 48 41.87 30.27 1.04
CA VAL A 48 41.87 28.80 0.95
C VAL A 48 42.97 28.30 0.01
N ALA A 49 43.12 28.90 -1.17
CA ALA A 49 44.17 28.51 -2.11
C ALA A 49 45.58 28.70 -1.51
N LYS A 50 45.80 29.79 -0.76
CA LYS A 50 47.07 30.04 -0.05
C LYS A 50 47.29 29.05 1.09
N THR A 51 46.28 28.80 1.93
CA THR A 51 46.35 27.90 3.09
C THR A 51 46.57 26.45 2.68
N LEU A 52 45.88 25.99 1.64
CA LEU A 52 46.06 24.64 1.09
C LEU A 52 47.32 24.52 0.21
N GLY A 53 48.00 25.63 -0.10
CA GLY A 53 49.19 25.63 -0.96
C GLY A 53 48.93 25.21 -2.41
N VAL A 54 47.71 25.40 -2.92
CA VAL A 54 47.27 24.96 -4.25
C VAL A 54 46.82 26.11 -5.13
N ARG A 55 46.76 25.87 -6.44
CA ARG A 55 46.19 26.83 -7.40
C ARG A 55 44.67 26.89 -7.26
N LYS A 56 44.07 28.06 -7.52
CA LYS A 56 42.61 28.27 -7.51
C LYS A 56 41.81 27.22 -8.28
N ARG A 57 42.38 26.68 -9.36
CA ARG A 57 41.75 25.61 -10.14
C ARG A 57 41.35 24.40 -9.29
N ARG A 58 42.16 24.01 -8.29
CA ARG A 58 41.86 22.87 -7.40
C ARG A 58 40.75 23.19 -6.39
N VAL A 59 40.68 24.43 -5.93
CA VAL A 59 39.56 24.89 -5.09
C VAL A 59 38.25 24.81 -5.87
N TYR A 60 38.24 25.16 -7.16
CA TYR A 60 37.04 25.04 -8.00
C TYR A 60 36.57 23.59 -8.20
N ASP A 61 37.49 22.62 -8.25
CA ASP A 61 37.08 21.20 -8.31
C ASP A 61 36.24 20.81 -7.09
N ILE A 62 36.57 21.34 -5.91
CA ILE A 62 35.84 21.09 -4.66
C ILE A 62 34.53 21.87 -4.64
N THR A 63 34.57 23.17 -4.92
CA THR A 63 33.37 24.02 -4.84
C THR A 63 32.32 23.64 -5.88
N ASN A 64 32.71 23.20 -7.08
CA ASN A 64 31.74 22.80 -8.11
C ASN A 64 30.96 21.56 -7.70
N VAL A 65 31.60 20.61 -7.02
CA VAL A 65 30.91 19.42 -6.50
C VAL A 65 29.96 19.83 -5.39
N LEU A 66 30.44 20.62 -4.41
CA LEU A 66 29.61 21.08 -3.28
C LEU A 66 28.42 21.97 -3.73
N ASP A 67 28.62 22.81 -4.75
CA ASP A 67 27.57 23.64 -5.36
C ASP A 67 26.59 22.77 -6.15
N GLY A 68 27.09 21.75 -6.86
CA GLY A 68 26.29 20.76 -7.57
C GLY A 68 25.37 19.92 -6.68
N ILE A 69 25.72 19.75 -5.40
CA ILE A 69 24.86 19.13 -4.37
C ILE A 69 24.22 20.15 -3.42
N HIS A 70 24.29 21.44 -3.77
CA HIS A 70 23.65 22.56 -3.05
C HIS A 70 24.05 22.73 -1.58
N LEU A 71 25.27 22.34 -1.21
CA LEU A 71 25.81 22.54 0.15
C LEU A 71 26.57 23.85 0.31
N VAL A 72 26.97 24.49 -0.80
CA VAL A 72 27.58 25.83 -0.78
C VAL A 72 26.88 26.73 -1.77
N GLN A 73 26.90 28.03 -1.52
CA GLN A 73 26.39 29.05 -2.41
C GLN A 73 27.44 30.15 -2.64
N LYS A 74 27.50 30.64 -3.88
CA LYS A 74 28.36 31.77 -4.24
C LYS A 74 27.79 33.09 -3.71
N ARG A 75 28.49 33.72 -2.76
CA ARG A 75 28.15 35.07 -2.26
C ARG A 75 28.76 36.17 -3.11
N SER A 76 30.00 35.98 -3.58
CA SER A 76 30.68 36.92 -4.47
C SER A 76 31.73 36.21 -5.33
N LYS A 77 32.48 36.95 -6.18
CA LYS A 77 33.50 36.36 -7.07
C LYS A 77 34.54 35.52 -6.34
N ASN A 78 34.89 35.88 -5.10
CA ASN A 78 35.89 35.17 -4.30
C ASN A 78 35.33 34.61 -2.99
N LEU A 79 34.05 34.81 -2.68
CA LEU A 79 33.43 34.35 -1.42
C LEU A 79 32.35 33.32 -1.70
N ILE A 80 32.44 32.20 -1.00
CA ILE A 80 31.38 31.19 -0.93
C ILE A 80 30.87 31.12 0.50
N GLN A 81 29.65 30.65 0.67
CA GLN A 81 29.08 30.38 1.98
C GLN A 81 28.58 28.95 2.03
N TRP A 82 28.78 28.30 3.16
CA TRP A 82 28.15 27.03 3.49
C TRP A 82 26.64 27.22 3.69
N VAL A 83 25.83 26.45 2.96
CA VAL A 83 24.36 26.43 3.02
C VAL A 83 23.84 25.06 3.45
N GLY A 84 24.74 24.06 3.54
CA GLY A 84 24.42 22.78 4.15
C GLY A 84 23.94 22.98 5.59
N SER A 85 22.96 22.20 6.02
CA SER A 85 22.56 22.15 7.42
C SER A 85 23.72 21.56 8.23
N ASP A 86 24.59 22.40 8.77
CA ASP A 86 25.53 21.94 9.78
C ASP A 86 24.75 21.60 11.04
N VAL A 87 24.94 20.39 11.55
CA VAL A 87 24.22 19.88 12.74
C VAL A 87 24.66 20.64 14.00
N GLU A 88 25.80 21.34 13.95
CA GLU A 88 26.43 21.93 15.15
C GLU A 88 26.54 23.46 15.16
N HIS A 89 26.35 24.15 14.03
CA HIS A 89 26.37 25.62 13.97
C HIS A 89 25.08 26.16 13.34
N ARG A 90 23.98 25.99 14.09
CA ARG A 90 22.72 26.69 13.84
C ARG A 90 22.83 28.07 14.48
N ASP A 91 23.01 29.12 13.66
CA ASP A 91 22.80 30.50 14.11
C ASP A 91 21.36 30.62 14.66
N PRO A 92 21.14 31.15 15.88
CA PRO A 92 19.82 31.22 16.52
C PRO A 92 18.86 32.24 15.87
N ALA A 93 19.24 32.88 14.77
CA ALA A 93 18.51 33.98 14.14
C ALA A 93 18.05 33.71 12.70
N GLU A 94 17.96 32.44 12.28
CA GLU A 94 17.39 32.11 10.96
C GLU A 94 15.85 32.07 11.00
N PRO A 95 15.14 32.85 10.17
CA PRO A 95 13.66 32.94 10.15
C PRO A 95 12.96 31.62 9.74
N ASN A 96 13.72 30.59 9.39
CA ASN A 96 13.22 29.26 9.03
C ASN A 96 13.02 28.33 10.23
N GLN A 97 13.51 28.67 11.43
CA GLN A 97 13.30 27.83 12.62
C GLN A 97 11.83 27.81 13.04
N SER A 98 11.13 28.96 12.97
CA SER A 98 9.70 29.04 13.29
C SER A 98 8.86 28.23 12.30
N LYS A 99 9.19 28.25 11.00
CA LYS A 99 8.53 27.41 9.99
C LYS A 99 8.80 25.92 10.24
N GLN A 100 10.05 25.54 10.52
CA GLN A 100 10.40 24.15 10.85
C GLN A 100 9.68 23.65 12.12
N LEU A 101 9.51 24.52 13.13
CA LEU A 101 8.78 24.17 14.34
C LEU A 101 7.28 23.98 14.05
N LYS A 102 6.66 24.89 13.30
CA LYS A 102 5.25 24.75 12.87
C LYS A 102 5.01 23.48 12.06
N LEU A 103 5.86 23.20 11.08
CA LEU A 103 5.78 21.98 10.28
C LEU A 103 5.93 20.71 11.15
N ARG A 104 6.78 20.75 12.17
CA ARG A 104 6.93 19.62 13.11
C ARG A 104 5.70 19.44 13.99
N GLU A 105 5.10 20.54 14.43
CA GLU A 105 3.85 20.52 15.20
C GLU A 105 2.69 19.98 14.36
N GLU A 106 2.53 20.47 13.13
CA GLU A 106 1.54 19.97 12.17
C GLU A 106 1.73 18.47 11.88
N LEU A 107 2.99 18.02 11.68
CA LEU A 107 3.26 16.60 11.49
C LEU A 107 2.89 15.77 12.72
N ALA A 108 3.19 16.25 13.92
CA ALA A 108 2.83 15.55 15.15
C ALA A 108 1.31 15.46 15.34
N GLU A 109 0.58 16.54 15.02
CA GLU A 109 -0.88 16.57 15.04
C GLU A 109 -1.48 15.59 14.02
N LEU A 110 -0.97 15.58 12.79
CA LEU A 110 -1.43 14.66 11.75
C LEU A 110 -1.17 13.19 12.12
N THR A 111 -0.01 12.87 12.69
CA THR A 111 0.29 11.52 13.17
C THR A 111 -0.66 11.10 14.29
N ALA A 112 -0.94 11.98 15.26
CA ALA A 112 -1.90 11.67 16.32
C ALA A 112 -3.32 11.45 15.77
N MET A 113 -3.72 12.20 14.75
CA MET A 113 -5.01 12.03 14.08
C MET A 113 -5.07 10.71 13.30
N GLU A 114 -4.00 10.33 12.61
CA GLU A 114 -3.88 9.04 11.92
C GLU A 114 -4.01 7.87 12.91
N GLU A 115 -3.27 7.91 14.02
CA GLU A 115 -3.34 6.90 15.07
C GLU A 115 -4.75 6.77 15.67
N ALA A 116 -5.45 7.89 15.86
CA ALA A 116 -6.82 7.89 16.35
C ALA A 116 -7.80 7.27 15.35
N LEU A 117 -7.65 7.56 14.05
CA LEU A 117 -8.48 6.97 13.00
C LEU A 117 -8.23 5.47 12.86
N ASP A 118 -6.99 5.02 12.97
CA ASP A 118 -6.63 3.61 12.91
C ASP A 118 -7.24 2.81 14.07
N GLU A 119 -7.24 3.35 15.29
CA GLU A 119 -7.94 2.71 16.42
C GLU A 119 -9.46 2.65 16.19
N LEU A 120 -10.07 3.69 15.63
CA LEU A 120 -11.50 3.65 15.29
C LEU A 120 -11.84 2.62 14.20
N ILE A 121 -10.99 2.50 13.18
CA ILE A 121 -11.15 1.49 12.12
C ILE A 121 -11.06 0.09 12.73
N LYS A 122 -10.07 -0.13 13.60
CA LYS A 122 -9.86 -1.39 14.30
C LYS A 122 -11.02 -1.75 15.22
N ASP A 123 -11.54 -0.79 15.98
CA ASP A 123 -12.71 -0.98 16.84
C ASP A 123 -13.95 -1.33 16.01
N CYS A 124 -14.18 -0.63 14.91
CA CYS A 124 -15.30 -0.91 14.00
C CYS A 124 -15.17 -2.31 13.36
N ALA A 125 -13.96 -2.66 12.89
CA ALA A 125 -13.69 -3.99 12.34
C ALA A 125 -13.91 -5.09 13.37
N HIS A 126 -13.52 -4.86 14.63
CA HIS A 126 -13.73 -5.81 15.71
C HIS A 126 -15.22 -5.97 16.05
N GLN A 127 -15.99 -4.88 16.10
CA GLN A 127 -17.44 -4.95 16.29
C GLN A 127 -18.15 -5.72 15.17
N LEU A 128 -17.76 -5.51 13.90
CA LEU A 128 -18.29 -6.28 12.77
C LEU A 128 -17.92 -7.77 12.87
N PHE A 129 -16.70 -8.08 13.30
CA PHE A 129 -16.25 -9.44 13.51
C PHE A 129 -17.04 -10.13 14.62
N GLU A 130 -17.22 -9.49 15.77
CA GLU A 130 -18.06 -10.01 16.86
C GLU A 130 -19.50 -10.29 16.37
N LEU A 131 -20.13 -9.36 15.65
CA LEU A 131 -21.47 -9.57 15.10
C LEU A 131 -21.55 -10.75 14.11
N THR A 132 -20.49 -10.99 13.34
CA THR A 132 -20.48 -12.00 12.27
C THR A 132 -20.02 -13.39 12.75
N ASP A 133 -19.03 -13.47 13.64
CA ASP A 133 -18.37 -14.72 14.09
C ASP A 133 -18.76 -15.15 15.52
N ASN A 134 -19.71 -14.44 16.16
CA ASN A 134 -20.20 -14.81 17.47
C ASN A 134 -20.76 -16.25 17.47
N LYS A 135 -20.22 -17.11 18.34
CA LYS A 135 -20.58 -18.54 18.39
C LYS A 135 -22.07 -18.81 18.65
N GLU A 136 -22.79 -17.89 19.29
CA GLU A 136 -24.26 -17.98 19.41
C GLU A 136 -24.99 -17.67 18.11
N ASN A 137 -24.44 -16.78 17.27
CA ASN A 137 -24.89 -16.56 15.90
C ASN A 137 -24.50 -17.76 14.99
N THR A 138 -23.41 -18.47 15.29
CA THR A 138 -23.03 -19.71 14.56
C THR A 138 -23.88 -20.94 14.89
N LYS A 139 -24.66 -20.93 15.99
CA LYS A 139 -25.61 -22.00 16.31
C LYS A 139 -26.86 -21.92 15.42
N TYR A 140 -27.22 -20.72 14.98
CA TYR A 140 -28.30 -20.47 14.03
C TYR A 140 -27.96 -19.31 13.08
N PRO A 141 -26.94 -19.44 12.20
CA PRO A 141 -26.51 -18.35 11.31
C PRO A 141 -27.60 -17.96 10.30
N PHE A 142 -28.55 -18.87 10.06
CA PHE A 142 -29.74 -18.66 9.24
C PHE A 142 -30.86 -17.86 9.93
N LEU A 143 -30.79 -17.55 11.22
CA LEU A 143 -31.92 -16.94 11.96
C LEU A 143 -31.90 -15.41 12.03
N TYR A 144 -30.78 -14.73 11.76
CA TYR A 144 -30.69 -13.28 11.94
C TYR A 144 -30.05 -12.50 10.78
N ALA A 145 -29.32 -13.16 9.87
CA ALA A 145 -28.63 -12.52 8.74
C ALA A 145 -29.21 -12.97 7.39
N TYR A 146 -30.53 -12.85 7.23
CA TYR A 146 -31.23 -13.10 5.98
C TYR A 146 -32.13 -11.92 5.61
N VAL A 147 -32.48 -11.85 4.34
CA VAL A 147 -33.51 -10.92 3.83
C VAL A 147 -34.64 -11.74 3.23
N THR A 148 -35.87 -11.28 3.38
CA THR A 148 -37.04 -11.90 2.75
C THR A 148 -37.31 -11.29 1.38
N TYR A 149 -38.11 -11.98 0.56
CA TYR A 149 -38.59 -11.42 -0.70
C TYR A 149 -39.36 -10.11 -0.48
N GLN A 150 -40.10 -9.99 0.62
CA GLN A 150 -40.85 -8.76 0.94
C GLN A 150 -39.91 -7.58 1.23
N ASP A 151 -38.77 -7.82 1.90
CA ASP A 151 -37.78 -6.78 2.18
C ASP A 151 -37.16 -6.25 0.88
N VAL A 152 -36.85 -7.14 -0.06
CA VAL A 152 -36.29 -6.79 -1.37
C VAL A 152 -37.30 -6.04 -2.22
N LEU A 153 -38.58 -6.48 -2.25
CA LEU A 153 -39.66 -5.81 -2.97
C LEU A 153 -40.04 -4.46 -2.35
N GLY A 154 -39.80 -4.27 -1.06
CA GLY A 154 -40.04 -3.01 -0.36
C GLY A 154 -39.10 -1.88 -0.79
N ILE A 155 -38.00 -2.19 -1.48
CA ILE A 155 -37.03 -1.21 -1.97
C ILE A 155 -37.61 -0.52 -3.22
N GLN A 156 -37.98 0.75 -3.11
CA GLN A 156 -38.62 1.51 -4.19
C GLN A 156 -37.81 1.52 -5.49
N THR A 157 -36.47 1.47 -5.40
CA THR A 157 -35.57 1.45 -6.57
C THR A 157 -35.71 0.19 -7.43
N PHE A 158 -36.18 -0.92 -6.85
CA PHE A 158 -36.32 -2.22 -7.54
C PHE A 158 -37.72 -2.50 -8.05
N GLN A 159 -38.66 -1.55 -7.91
CA GLN A 159 -40.01 -1.69 -8.45
C GLN A 159 -39.95 -1.80 -9.98
N GLU A 160 -40.71 -2.75 -10.53
CA GLU A 160 -40.82 -3.03 -11.98
C GLU A 160 -39.51 -3.48 -12.65
N GLN A 161 -38.51 -3.89 -11.87
CA GLN A 161 -37.22 -4.41 -12.37
C GLN A 161 -37.06 -5.90 -12.05
N ILE A 162 -36.29 -6.59 -12.90
CA ILE A 162 -35.88 -7.97 -12.64
C ILE A 162 -34.74 -7.95 -11.63
N VAL A 163 -34.96 -8.55 -10.46
CA VAL A 163 -33.94 -8.64 -9.40
C VAL A 163 -33.37 -10.06 -9.37
N ILE A 164 -32.05 -10.15 -9.52
CA ILE A 164 -31.31 -11.41 -9.46
C ILE A 164 -30.42 -11.37 -8.21
N ALA A 165 -30.70 -12.23 -7.24
CA ALA A 165 -29.88 -12.38 -6.04
C ALA A 165 -28.82 -13.46 -6.28
N VAL A 166 -27.54 -13.09 -6.16
CA VAL A 166 -26.40 -13.99 -6.35
C VAL A 166 -25.71 -14.23 -5.01
N LYS A 167 -25.62 -15.49 -4.60
CA LYS A 167 -24.86 -15.94 -3.43
C LYS A 167 -23.64 -16.72 -3.93
N ALA A 168 -22.46 -16.18 -3.65
CA ALA A 168 -21.20 -16.77 -4.08
C ALA A 168 -20.21 -16.85 -2.91
N PRO A 169 -19.28 -17.82 -2.91
CA PRO A 169 -18.26 -17.92 -1.88
C PRO A 169 -17.23 -16.79 -2.01
N GLU A 170 -16.38 -16.66 -0.99
CA GLU A 170 -15.26 -15.71 -0.98
C GLU A 170 -14.37 -15.84 -2.23
N ASP A 171 -13.73 -14.73 -2.61
CA ASP A 171 -12.88 -14.60 -3.80
C ASP A 171 -13.57 -14.90 -5.15
N THR A 172 -14.90 -14.79 -5.20
CA THR A 172 -15.63 -14.84 -6.47
C THR A 172 -15.40 -13.56 -7.26
N LYS A 173 -15.02 -13.71 -8.54
CA LYS A 173 -14.81 -12.59 -9.46
C LYS A 173 -16.09 -12.28 -10.22
N LEU A 174 -16.47 -11.01 -10.22
CA LEU A 174 -17.56 -10.45 -11.02
C LEU A 174 -16.95 -9.52 -12.07
N GLU A 175 -17.12 -9.86 -13.34
CA GLU A 175 -16.66 -9.07 -14.48
C GLU A 175 -17.87 -8.64 -15.32
N VAL A 176 -17.96 -7.34 -15.62
CA VAL A 176 -18.97 -6.77 -16.51
C VAL A 176 -18.23 -6.15 -17.70
N PRO A 177 -18.05 -6.90 -18.81
CA PRO A 177 -17.42 -6.36 -20.01
C PRO A 177 -18.20 -5.15 -20.56
N ALA A 178 -17.50 -4.29 -21.31
CA ALA A 178 -18.15 -3.18 -21.98
C ALA A 178 -19.32 -3.68 -22.84
N PRO A 179 -20.50 -3.04 -22.77
CA PRO A 179 -21.67 -3.48 -23.49
C PRO A 179 -21.37 -3.48 -25.00
N LYS A 180 -21.73 -4.57 -25.67
CA LYS A 180 -21.79 -4.58 -27.14
C LYS A 180 -23.15 -4.01 -27.55
N GLU A 181 -23.27 -3.56 -28.80
CA GLU A 181 -24.41 -2.78 -29.31
C GLU A 181 -25.79 -3.33 -28.89
N ASP A 182 -25.95 -4.66 -28.74
CA ASP A 182 -27.21 -5.29 -28.33
C ASP A 182 -27.11 -6.28 -27.13
N CYS A 183 -26.00 -6.32 -26.39
CA CYS A 183 -25.90 -7.24 -25.25
C CYS A 183 -25.05 -6.73 -24.08
N ILE A 184 -25.63 -6.81 -22.89
CA ILE A 184 -24.92 -6.69 -21.62
C ILE A 184 -24.65 -8.10 -21.12
N GLN A 185 -23.39 -8.41 -20.83
CA GLN A 185 -22.98 -9.70 -20.31
C GLN A 185 -22.39 -9.52 -18.92
N VAL A 186 -22.70 -10.44 -18.01
CA VAL A 186 -22.13 -10.49 -16.67
C VAL A 186 -21.45 -11.85 -16.52
N HIS A 187 -20.16 -11.84 -16.15
CA HIS A 187 -19.37 -13.05 -15.91
C HIS A 187 -19.10 -13.19 -14.42
N ILE A 188 -19.52 -14.31 -13.83
CA ILE A 188 -19.29 -14.62 -12.43
C ILE A 188 -18.48 -15.90 -12.36
N LYS A 189 -17.28 -15.83 -11.76
CA LYS A 189 -16.36 -16.96 -11.67
C LYS A 189 -15.89 -17.17 -10.24
N SER A 190 -16.20 -18.35 -9.70
CA SER A 190 -15.69 -18.79 -8.40
C SER A 190 -14.63 -19.87 -8.55
N THR A 191 -13.69 -19.91 -7.60
CA THR A 191 -12.66 -20.95 -7.49
C THR A 191 -12.80 -21.79 -6.21
N LYS A 192 -13.66 -21.37 -5.27
CA LYS A 192 -13.78 -21.93 -3.92
C LYS A 192 -15.11 -22.64 -3.65
N GLY A 193 -16.05 -22.63 -4.60
CA GLY A 193 -17.34 -23.33 -4.43
C GLY A 193 -18.36 -23.00 -5.53
N PRO A 194 -19.56 -23.60 -5.46
CA PRO A 194 -20.67 -23.29 -6.35
C PRO A 194 -21.23 -21.89 -6.09
N ILE A 195 -21.89 -21.32 -7.10
CA ILE A 195 -22.59 -20.04 -7.03
C ILE A 195 -24.09 -20.33 -7.11
N ASP A 196 -24.85 -19.86 -6.13
CA ASP A 196 -26.30 -19.95 -6.12
C ASP A 196 -26.90 -18.66 -6.68
N VAL A 197 -27.86 -18.78 -7.60
CA VAL A 197 -28.53 -17.64 -8.24
C VAL A 197 -30.04 -17.79 -8.08
N TYR A 198 -30.68 -16.75 -7.56
CA TYR A 198 -32.12 -16.70 -7.31
C TYR A 198 -32.75 -15.55 -8.09
N LEU A 199 -33.89 -15.82 -8.71
CA LEU A 199 -34.70 -14.80 -9.36
C LEU A 199 -35.79 -14.35 -8.37
N CYS A 200 -35.79 -13.08 -7.99
CA CYS A 200 -36.86 -12.51 -7.19
C CYS A 200 -37.99 -12.10 -8.14
N GLU A 201 -38.94 -13.01 -8.36
CA GLU A 201 -40.10 -12.72 -9.19
C GLU A 201 -41.00 -11.69 -8.49
N VAL A 202 -41.29 -10.60 -9.20
CA VAL A 202 -42.40 -9.72 -8.84
C VAL A 202 -43.65 -10.47 -9.29
N GLU A 203 -44.46 -10.97 -8.36
CA GLU A 203 -45.82 -11.42 -8.70
C GLU A 203 -46.59 -10.21 -9.26
N SER A 204 -46.56 -10.06 -10.58
CA SER A 204 -47.51 -9.23 -11.30
C SER A 204 -48.89 -9.83 -11.06
N LYS A 205 -49.76 -9.08 -10.39
CA LYS A 205 -51.14 -9.43 -10.03
C LYS A 205 -52.08 -9.73 -11.23
N GLU A 206 -51.59 -10.13 -12.39
CA GLU A 206 -52.40 -10.28 -13.60
C GLU A 206 -52.72 -11.74 -14.00
N GLU A 207 -52.07 -12.77 -13.44
CA GLU A 207 -52.36 -14.17 -13.82
C GLU A 207 -53.26 -14.96 -12.86
N ALA A 208 -53.83 -14.33 -11.83
CA ALA A 208 -54.83 -14.98 -10.95
C ALA A 208 -56.28 -14.91 -11.49
N SER A 209 -56.49 -14.42 -12.72
CA SER A 209 -57.84 -14.15 -13.26
C SER A 209 -58.11 -14.77 -14.62
N LYS A 210 -57.73 -16.04 -14.84
CA LYS A 210 -58.31 -16.90 -15.88
C LYS A 210 -57.93 -18.35 -15.59
N THR A 211 -58.78 -19.05 -14.85
CA THR A 211 -59.30 -20.40 -15.19
C THR A 211 -60.08 -20.95 -13.98
N SER A 212 -61.34 -20.53 -13.89
CA SER A 212 -62.47 -21.29 -13.36
C SER A 212 -63.65 -20.80 -14.21
N GLU A 213 -64.50 -21.60 -14.85
CA GLU A 213 -65.02 -22.93 -14.56
C GLU A 213 -65.42 -23.64 -15.86
N SER A 214 -65.37 -24.97 -15.88
CA SER A 214 -66.57 -25.78 -16.16
C SER A 214 -66.40 -27.23 -15.69
N ARG A 215 -67.21 -27.59 -14.68
CA ARG A 215 -68.02 -28.83 -14.49
C ARG A 215 -67.37 -30.21 -14.70
N GLU A 216 -67.64 -31.27 -13.93
CA GLU A 216 -68.57 -31.56 -12.83
C GLU A 216 -68.23 -32.96 -12.26
N LYS A 217 -68.28 -33.11 -10.92
CA LYS A 217 -68.73 -34.25 -10.08
C LYS A 217 -68.56 -35.71 -10.55
N SER A 218 -67.96 -36.57 -9.70
CA SER A 218 -68.70 -37.45 -8.75
C SER A 218 -67.87 -38.65 -8.23
N ALA A 219 -67.83 -38.77 -6.90
CA ALA A 219 -67.74 -39.93 -6.00
C ALA A 219 -67.28 -41.34 -6.49
N THR A 220 -66.29 -41.89 -5.75
CA THR A 220 -66.03 -43.32 -5.47
C THR A 220 -67.20 -43.98 -4.70
N PRO A 221 -67.47 -45.31 -4.74
CA PRO A 221 -66.57 -46.34 -4.15
C PRO A 221 -66.58 -47.78 -4.73
N GLU A 222 -65.52 -48.51 -4.34
CA GLU A 222 -65.34 -49.95 -4.08
C GLU A 222 -65.89 -51.11 -4.99
N VAL A 223 -65.06 -52.17 -5.01
CA VAL A 223 -65.36 -53.62 -4.93
C VAL A 223 -64.83 -54.48 -6.10
N SER A 224 -63.83 -55.29 -5.72
CA SER A 224 -63.55 -56.69 -6.10
C SER A 224 -63.32 -57.09 -7.56
N SER A 225 -62.16 -57.70 -7.81
CA SER A 225 -62.12 -59.07 -8.33
C SER A 225 -60.85 -59.79 -7.88
N GLN A 226 -61.08 -60.88 -7.15
CA GLN A 226 -60.11 -61.92 -6.83
C GLN A 226 -59.72 -62.70 -8.11
N ASN A 227 -58.48 -63.20 -8.18
CA ASN A 227 -58.25 -64.63 -8.47
C ASN A 227 -56.81 -65.11 -8.17
N VAL A 228 -56.71 -65.86 -7.06
CA VAL A 228 -56.04 -67.17 -6.84
C VAL A 228 -54.48 -67.31 -6.89
N PRO A 229 -53.84 -67.75 -5.78
CA PRO A 229 -52.52 -68.43 -5.70
C PRO A 229 -52.72 -69.99 -5.60
N PRO A 230 -51.75 -70.91 -5.33
CA PRO A 230 -50.33 -70.75 -4.92
C PRO A 230 -49.34 -71.74 -5.61
N ASP A 231 -48.04 -71.64 -5.31
CA ASP A 231 -47.20 -72.85 -5.21
C ASP A 231 -46.19 -72.75 -4.07
N LYS A 232 -45.97 -73.87 -3.38
CA LYS A 232 -45.23 -74.05 -2.13
C LYS A 232 -43.87 -74.70 -2.37
N GLY A 233 -42.93 -74.40 -1.48
CA GLY A 233 -41.72 -75.20 -1.20
C GLY A 233 -40.45 -74.36 -1.39
N ASP A 234 -39.46 -74.33 -0.50
CA ASP A 234 -39.19 -75.13 0.68
C ASP A 234 -38.14 -74.37 1.54
N LYS A 235 -38.15 -74.55 2.86
CA LYS A 235 -37.05 -74.22 3.80
C LYS A 235 -36.21 -75.52 4.00
N PRO A 236 -35.13 -75.65 4.83
CA PRO A 236 -34.58 -74.78 5.89
C PRO A 236 -33.01 -74.78 6.03
N LYS A 237 -32.54 -74.23 7.18
CA LYS A 237 -31.29 -74.43 7.96
C LYS A 237 -30.21 -73.36 7.75
N GLU A 238 -29.82 -72.52 8.72
CA GLU A 238 -29.44 -72.63 10.15
C GLU A 238 -28.08 -73.30 10.40
N THR A 239 -27.37 -72.76 11.42
CA THR A 239 -26.08 -73.09 12.07
C THR A 239 -24.85 -72.36 11.52
N ALA A 240 -24.01 -71.71 12.33
CA ALA A 240 -23.94 -71.51 13.79
C ALA A 240 -23.21 -70.19 14.10
#